data_AF-A0A8S4FXY3-F1
#
_entry.id   AF-A0A8S4FXY3-F1
#
_cell.length_a   1.000
_cell.length_b   1.000
_cell.length_c   1.000
_cell.angle_alpha   90.00
_cell.angle_beta   90.00
_cell.angle_gamma   90.00
#
_symmetry.space_group_name_H-M   'P 1'
#
loop_
_entity.id
_entity.type
_entity.pdbx_description
1 polymer ?
#
loop_
_entity_poly.entity_id
_entity_poly.type
_entity_poly.pdbx_seq_one_letter_code
_entity_poly.pdbx_strand_id
1 'polypeptide(L)' 'MHPAALLLATSGIESAVRLWSPLPEDGNTEPRVVSDAGSAAAANQQRMRSDPFEAMLLNISFAGGGDRDLHSPACRAS' A
#
# COMPACT_ATOMS: atom_id res chain seq x y z
N MET A 1 -1.49 -22.62 -1.21
CA MET A 1 -1.01 -21.23 -1.29
C MET A 1 -0.42 -20.90 0.08
N HIS A 2 0.91 -20.80 0.19
CA HIS A 2 1.58 -20.43 1.44
C HIS A 2 1.94 -18.93 1.35
N PRO A 3 1.86 -18.15 2.45
CA PRO A 3 2.25 -16.74 2.41
C PRO A 3 3.68 -16.62 1.87
N ALA A 4 3.83 -15.85 0.80
CA ALA A 4 5.10 -15.64 0.12
C ALA A 4 6.09 -14.78 0.93
N ALA A 5 5.57 -13.98 1.86
CA ALA A 5 6.36 -13.09 2.69
C ALA A 5 5.77 -13.06 4.10
N LEU A 6 6.64 -13.05 5.10
CA LEU A 6 6.27 -12.92 6.50
C LEU A 6 6.52 -11.47 6.92
N LEU A 7 5.45 -10.75 7.25
CA LEU A 7 5.52 -9.38 7.76
C LEU A 7 4.97 -9.33 9.19
N LEU A 8 5.78 -8.83 10.11
CA LEU A 8 5.36 -8.48 11.46
C LEU A 8 4.91 -7.03 11.49
N ALA A 9 3.71 -6.78 11.98
CA ALA A 9 3.22 -5.43 12.26
C ALA A 9 3.34 -5.13 13.75
N THR A 10 3.99 -4.03 14.11
CA THR A 10 4.08 -3.54 15.48
C THR A 10 3.52 -2.14 15.56
N SER A 11 2.64 -1.88 16.53
CA SER A 11 2.18 -0.54 16.91
C SER A 11 2.57 -0.24 18.35
N GLY A 12 2.77 1.05 18.67
CA GLY A 12 3.11 1.53 20.00
C GLY A 12 2.21 2.71 20.40
N ILE A 13 2.72 3.57 21.30
CA ILE A 13 2.06 4.83 21.68
C ILE A 13 2.00 5.82 20.49
N GLU A 14 2.91 5.64 19.53
CA GLU A 14 2.96 6.40 18.28
C GLU A 14 1.77 6.05 17.38
N SER A 15 1.23 7.05 16.66
CA SER A 15 0.15 6.86 15.67
C SER A 15 0.58 6.10 14.40
N ALA A 16 1.76 5.47 14.40
CA ALA A 16 2.35 4.79 13.27
C ALA A 16 2.41 3.28 13.51
N VAL A 17 2.12 2.52 12.45
CA VAL A 17 2.36 1.07 12.40
C VAL A 17 3.67 0.83 11.66
N ARG A 18 4.58 0.07 12.28
CA ARG A 18 5.85 -0.34 11.66
C ARG A 18 5.69 -1.77 11.15
N LEU A 19 6.16 -2.01 9.93
CA LEU A 19 6.20 -3.33 9.31
C LEU A 19 7.64 -3.83 9.27
N TRP A 20 7.85 -5.10 9.59
CA TRP A 20 9.15 -5.75 9.62
C TRP A 20 9.10 -7.05 8.84
N SER A 21 10.13 -7.35 8.07
CA SER A 21 10.38 -8.69 7.52
C SER A 21 11.64 -9.27 8.15
N PRO A 22 11.69 -10.57 8.47
CA PRO A 22 12.94 -11.22 8.85
C PRO A 22 13.94 -11.15 7.70
N LEU A 23 15.23 -11.25 8.03
CA LEU A 23 16.29 -11.36 7.03
C LEU A 23 16.14 -12.72 6.31
N PRO A 24 16.27 -12.77 4.96
CA PRO A 24 16.23 -14.02 4.23
C PRO A 24 17.39 -14.94 4.63
N GLU A 25 17.10 -16.23 4.87
CA GLU A 25 18.13 -17.23 5.21
C GLU A 25 19.12 -17.44 4.07
N ASP A 26 18.63 -17.38 2.83
CA ASP A 26 19.39 -17.66 1.61
C ASP A 26 20.15 -16.42 1.08
N GLY A 27 20.03 -15.28 1.75
CA GLY A 27 20.56 -13.98 1.31
C GLY A 27 19.90 -13.40 0.05
N ASN A 28 18.98 -14.12 -0.58
CA ASN A 28 18.23 -13.66 -1.75
C ASN A 28 17.17 -12.63 -1.35
N THR A 29 16.97 -11.61 -2.18
CA THR A 29 15.92 -10.60 -1.97
C THR A 29 14.57 -11.14 -2.43
N GLU A 30 13.50 -10.80 -1.70
CA GLU A 30 12.13 -11.17 -2.09
C GLU A 30 11.76 -10.58 -3.47
N PRO A 31 11.43 -11.40 -4.48
CA PRO A 31 11.14 -10.91 -5.83
C PRO A 31 9.85 -10.08 -5.91
N ARG A 32 9.01 -10.18 -4.87
CA ARG A 32 7.74 -9.44 -4.73
C ARG A 32 7.87 -8.19 -3.86
N VAL A 33 9.09 -7.76 -3.52
CA VAL A 33 9.30 -6.56 -2.72
C VAL A 33 8.75 -5.34 -3.47
N VAL A 34 7.90 -4.55 -2.80
CA VAL A 34 7.36 -3.32 -3.35
C VAL A 34 8.38 -2.21 -3.13
N SER A 35 9.02 -1.75 -4.20
CA SER A 35 10.09 -0.75 -4.14
C SER A 35 9.63 0.60 -3.59
N ASP A 36 8.37 0.97 -3.80
CA ASP A 36 7.84 2.29 -3.47
C ASP A 36 6.87 2.30 -2.27
N ALA A 37 7.03 1.33 -1.37
CA ALA A 37 6.14 1.18 -0.22
C ALA A 37 6.09 2.44 0.68
N GLY A 38 7.22 3.15 0.82
CA GLY A 38 7.30 4.38 1.62
C GLY A 38 6.51 5.54 1.03
N SER A 39 6.68 5.82 -0.27
CA SER A 39 5.92 6.87 -0.97
C SER A 39 4.43 6.53 -1.00
N ALA A 40 4.09 5.27 -1.30
CA ALA A 40 2.71 4.80 -1.31
C ALA A 40 2.04 4.97 0.06
N ALA A 41 2.75 4.65 1.15
CA ALA A 41 2.27 4.84 2.51
C ALA A 41 2.09 6.33 2.85
N ALA A 42 3.04 7.19 2.49
CA ALA A 42 2.94 8.63 2.71
C ALA A 42 1.76 9.25 1.96
N ALA A 43 1.58 8.91 0.68
CA ALA A 43 0.44 9.32 -0.12
C ALA A 43 -0.89 8.83 0.48
N ASN A 44 -0.90 7.61 1.01
CA ASN A 44 -2.07 7.06 1.70
C ASN A 44 -2.39 7.81 2.99
N GLN A 45 -1.38 8.15 3.79
CA GLN A 45 -1.57 8.94 5.02
C GLN A 45 -2.08 10.35 4.72
N GLN A 46 -1.60 10.98 3.64
CA GLN A 46 -2.12 12.27 3.18
C GLN A 46 -3.61 12.16 2.79
N ARG A 47 -3.99 11.13 2.03
CA ARG A 47 -5.41 10.84 1.71
C ARG A 47 -6.26 10.54 2.94
N MET A 48 -5.70 9.90 3.97
CA MET A 48 -6.43 9.65 5.22
C MET A 48 -6.60 10.92 6.07
N ARG A 49 -5.77 11.94 5.85
CA ARG A 49 -5.82 13.23 6.56
C ARG A 49 -6.53 14.32 5.79
N SER A 50 -6.87 14.10 4.52
CA SER A 50 -7.59 15.08 3.72
C SER A 50 -9.01 15.28 4.24
N ASP A 51 -9.53 16.50 4.09
CA ASP A 51 -10.92 16.81 4.39
C ASP A 51 -11.87 15.87 3.62
N PRO A 52 -12.96 15.38 4.24
CA PRO A 52 -13.90 14.47 3.58
C PRO A 52 -14.47 15.01 2.26
N PHE A 53 -14.70 16.32 2.12
CA PHE A 53 -15.18 16.93 0.88
C PHE A 53 -14.10 16.93 -0.21
N GLU A 54 -12.85 17.26 0.14
CA GLU A 54 -11.72 17.19 -0.78
C GLU A 54 -11.46 15.74 -1.25
N ALA A 55 -11.55 14.78 -0.33
CA ALA A 55 -11.44 13.36 -0.65
C ALA A 55 -12.56 12.90 -1.62
N MET A 56 -13.78 13.39 -1.42
CA MET A 56 -14.91 13.13 -2.31
C MET A 56 -14.68 13.71 -3.71
N LEU A 57 -14.19 14.96 -3.81
CA LEU A 57 -13.89 15.59 -5.10
C LEU A 57 -12.78 14.87 -5.86
N LEU A 58 -11.73 14.42 -5.18
CA LEU A 58 -10.65 13.62 -5.76
C LEU A 58 -11.17 12.29 -6.33
N ASN A 59 -12.08 11.61 -5.62
CA ASN A 59 -12.68 10.37 -6.11
C ASN A 59 -13.62 10.59 -7.31
N ILE A 60 -14.41 11.66 -7.30
CA ILE A 60 -15.32 12.00 -8.42
C ILE A 60 -14.51 12.36 -9.67
N SER A 61 -13.48 13.19 -9.52
CA SER A 61 -12.59 13.59 -10.63
C SER A 61 -11.80 12.41 -11.20
N PHE A 62 -11.41 11.43 -10.36
CA PHE A 62 -10.80 10.19 -10.83
C PHE A 62 -11.79 9.26 -11.56
N ALA A 63 -13.07 9.25 -11.17
CA ALA A 63 -14.12 8.46 -11.80
C ALA A 63 -14.62 9.03 -13.15
N GLY A 64 -14.39 10.32 -13.42
CA GLY A 64 -14.84 11.01 -14.64
C GLY A 64 -13.91 10.86 -15.86
N GLY A 65 -12.76 10.21 -15.72
CA GLY A 65 -11.82 9.95 -16.82
C GLY A 65 -12.28 8.75 -17.64
N GLY A 66 -13.02 9.01 -18.72
CA GLY A 66 -13.29 8.00 -19.75
C GLY A 66 -11.97 7.44 -20.31
N ASP A 67 -11.91 6.12 -20.37
CA ASP A 67 -10.82 5.30 -20.93
C ASP A 67 -9.62 5.06 -20.00
N ARG A 68 -9.80 4.17 -19.01
CA ARG A 68 -8.70 3.34 -18.49
C ARG A 68 -9.23 1.93 -18.24
N ASP A 69 -8.49 0.96 -18.77
CA ASP A 69 -8.69 -0.46 -18.59
C ASP A 69 -9.17 -0.82 -17.18
N LEU A 70 -10.20 -1.66 -17.10
CA LEU A 70 -10.78 -2.27 -15.89
C LEU A 70 -9.81 -3.20 -15.13
N HIS A 71 -8.50 -2.96 -15.24
CA HIS A 71 -7.44 -3.65 -14.53
C HIS A 71 -6.77 -2.69 -13.56
N SER A 72 -7.56 -2.21 -12.60
CA SER A 72 -7.03 -1.86 -11.28
C SER A 72 -6.41 -3.12 -10.69
N PRO A 73 -5.08 -3.21 -10.46
CA PRO A 73 -4.52 -4.26 -9.65
C PRO A 73 -4.78 -3.88 -8.19
N ALA A 74 -6.05 -3.81 -7.79
CA ALA A 74 -6.40 -3.95 -6.39
C ALA A 74 -6.05 -5.38 -6.01
N CYS A 75 -4.79 -5.57 -5.64
CA CYS A 75 -4.25 -6.70 -4.88
C CYS A 75 -4.86 -8.06 -5.27
N ARG A 76 -4.57 -8.57 -6.47
CA ARG A 76 -4.78 -10.01 -6.70
C ARG A 76 -3.54 -10.76 -6.23
N ALA A 77 -3.72 -11.62 -5.23
CA ALA A 77 -2.76 -12.68 -4.94
C ALA A 77 -2.72 -13.62 -6.15
N SER A 78 -1.51 -13.81 -6.70
CA SER A 78 -1.22 -14.88 -7.67
C SER A 78 -0.84 -16.15 -6.92
#